data_AF-A0A935K706-F1
#
_entry.id   AF-A0A935K706-F1
#
_cell.length_a   1.000
_cell.length_b   1.000
_cell.length_c   1.000
_cell.angle_alpha   90.00
_cell.angle_beta   90.00
_cell.angle_gamma   90.00
#
_symmetry.space_group_name_H-M   'P 1'
#
loop_
_entity.id
_entity.type
_entity.pdbx_description
1 polymer ?
#
loop_
_entity_poly.entity_id
_entity_poly.type
_entity_poly.pdbx_seq_one_letter_code
_entity_poly.pdbx_strand_id
1 'polypeptide(L)'
;MLSELVHTNPKTFSGGSVSWTFNFTAANQVYTDTIFSAGNSVNGDGFNNSQDRWNLTEVCSRTYQEPSSEDDNIVVKDFILDQNYPNPFNPSTMISWNSSVGSHQTLKIYDAAGKEVATLVDEYRSAGKL
;
A
#
# COMPACT_ATOMS: atom_id res chain seq x y z
N MET A 1 12.40 22.56 -4.43
CA MET A 1 13.37 22.44 -5.55
C MET A 1 13.20 21.05 -6.11
N LEU A 2 12.89 20.93 -7.41
CA LEU A 2 12.81 19.64 -8.09
C LEU A 2 14.24 19.11 -8.23
N SER A 3 14.59 18.07 -7.47
CA SER A 3 15.86 17.38 -7.60
C SER A 3 15.79 16.49 -8.83
N GLU A 4 16.24 17.01 -9.97
CA GLU A 4 16.42 16.21 -11.19
C GLU A 4 17.47 15.13 -10.92
N LEU A 5 17.08 13.86 -11.07
CA LEU A 5 17.99 12.72 -10.96
C LEU A 5 18.83 12.62 -12.24
N VAL A 6 19.94 13.33 -12.28
CA VAL A 6 20.91 13.26 -13.38
C VAL A 6 21.98 12.22 -13.08
N HIS A 7 22.34 11.40 -14.06
CA HIS A 7 23.52 10.53 -13.98
C HIS A 7 24.66 11.12 -14.80
N THR A 8 25.91 10.91 -14.36
CA THR A 8 27.10 11.47 -15.03
C THR A 8 27.83 10.47 -15.93
N ASN A 9 27.47 9.18 -15.88
CA ASN A 9 28.22 8.10 -16.54
C ASN A 9 27.30 7.06 -17.20
N PRO A 10 27.47 6.72 -18.49
CA PRO A 10 26.66 5.73 -19.22
C PRO A 10 26.42 4.43 -18.45
N LYS A 11 25.18 3.95 -18.41
CA LYS A 11 24.87 2.60 -17.92
C LYS A 11 24.91 1.62 -19.09
N THR A 12 25.41 0.42 -18.83
CA THR A 12 25.28 -0.70 -19.77
C THR A 12 23.83 -1.13 -19.88
N PHE A 13 23.38 -1.46 -21.09
CA PHE A 13 22.06 -2.02 -21.34
C PHE A 13 22.14 -3.55 -21.41
N SER A 14 21.05 -4.21 -21.05
CA SER A 14 20.87 -5.65 -21.22
C SER A 14 19.53 -5.90 -21.90
N GLY A 15 19.50 -6.71 -22.96
CA GLY A 15 18.28 -6.97 -23.72
C GLY A 15 17.64 -5.72 -24.34
N GLY A 16 18.43 -4.69 -24.65
CA GLY A 16 17.95 -3.42 -25.22
C GLY A 16 17.39 -2.41 -24.20
N SER A 17 17.47 -2.72 -22.90
CA SER A 17 16.93 -1.88 -21.83
C SER A 17 17.99 -1.46 -20.81
N VAL A 18 17.82 -0.26 -20.25
CA VAL A 18 18.55 0.23 -19.08
C VAL A 18 17.54 0.47 -17.96
N SER A 19 17.91 0.12 -16.72
CA SER A 19 17.07 0.33 -15.55
C SER A 19 17.76 1.20 -14.51
N TRP A 20 16.97 2.07 -13.88
CA TRP A 20 17.38 2.90 -12.75
C TRP A 20 16.44 2.67 -11.58
N THR A 21 17.01 2.71 -10.38
CA THR A 21 16.27 2.63 -9.13
C THR A 21 16.67 3.84 -8.31
N PHE A 22 15.69 4.54 -7.76
CA PHE A 22 15.89 5.69 -6.90
C PHE A 22 14.95 5.60 -5.71
N ASN A 23 15.37 6.21 -4.60
CA ASN A 23 14.51 6.37 -3.44
C ASN A 23 13.72 7.67 -3.60
N PHE A 24 12.44 7.60 -3.25
CA PHE A 24 11.53 8.73 -3.28
C PHE A 24 10.84 8.83 -1.92
N THR A 25 10.90 10.01 -1.31
CA THR A 25 10.16 10.32 -0.08
C THR A 25 8.97 11.17 -0.45
N ALA A 26 7.76 10.64 -0.25
CA ALA A 26 6.55 11.38 -0.55
C ALA A 26 6.37 12.56 0.43
N ALA A 27 5.82 13.68 -0.05
CA ALA A 27 5.42 14.80 0.81
C ALA A 27 4.20 14.40 1.68
N ASN A 28 4.11 14.98 2.88
CA ASN A 28 2.99 14.77 3.80
C ASN A 28 1.77 15.65 3.43
N GLN A 29 1.33 15.55 2.18
CA GLN A 29 0.14 16.20 1.63
C GLN A 29 -0.30 15.45 0.37
N VAL A 30 -1.54 15.63 -0.10
CA VAL A 30 -1.96 15.13 -1.42
C VAL A 30 -1.28 15.93 -2.52
N TYR A 31 -0.58 15.26 -3.43
CA TYR A 31 -0.01 15.89 -4.63
C TYR A 31 0.12 14.90 -5.77
N THR A 32 0.20 15.44 -6.99
CA THR A 32 0.56 14.67 -8.18
C THR A 32 2.02 14.95 -8.48
N ASP A 33 2.81 13.90 -8.59
CA ASP A 33 4.17 13.98 -9.11
C ASP A 33 4.22 13.43 -10.53
N THR A 34 5.11 14.00 -11.34
CA THR A 34 5.29 13.60 -12.74
C THR A 34 6.74 13.22 -12.97
N ILE A 35 6.96 11.95 -13.31
CA ILE A 35 8.29 11.44 -13.61
C ILE A 35 8.47 11.49 -15.13
N PHE A 36 9.52 12.18 -15.56
CA PHE A 36 10.01 12.18 -16.93
C PHE A 36 11.32 11.40 -16.97
N SER A 37 11.54 10.63 -18.03
CA SER A 37 12.86 10.07 -18.30
C SER A 37 13.26 10.31 -19.74
N ALA A 38 14.47 10.81 -19.91
CA ALA A 38 15.12 11.03 -21.18
C ALA A 38 16.52 10.42 -21.09
N GLY A 39 16.94 9.72 -22.13
CA GLY A 39 18.27 9.14 -22.22
C GLY A 39 18.86 9.34 -23.60
N ASN A 40 20.16 9.62 -23.67
CA ASN A 40 20.89 9.54 -24.93
C ASN A 40 21.54 8.15 -25.03
N SER A 41 21.09 7.35 -25.99
CA SER A 41 21.75 6.09 -26.32
C SER A 41 23.01 6.42 -27.14
N VAL A 42 24.18 6.20 -26.53
CA VAL A 42 25.47 6.42 -27.18
C VAL A 42 26.05 5.13 -27.73
N ASN A 43 26.73 5.19 -28.87
CA ASN A 43 27.45 4.05 -29.45
C ASN A 43 28.83 3.79 -28.78
N GLY A 44 29.27 4.69 -27.89
CA GLY A 44 30.54 4.58 -27.15
C GLY A 44 31.77 5.11 -27.88
N ASP A 45 31.63 5.83 -28.98
CA ASP A 45 32.75 6.38 -29.77
C ASP A 45 33.32 7.71 -29.22
N GLY A 46 32.63 8.32 -28.26
CA GLY A 46 33.01 9.60 -27.64
C GLY A 46 32.59 10.85 -28.43
N PHE A 47 31.79 10.72 -29.48
CA PHE A 47 31.36 11.80 -30.35
C PHE A 47 29.84 11.91 -30.41
N ASN A 48 29.30 13.10 -30.09
CA ASN A 48 27.87 13.39 -30.27
C ASN A 48 27.54 13.58 -31.76
N ASN A 49 26.99 12.54 -32.40
CA ASN A 49 26.75 12.52 -33.84
C ASN A 49 25.41 11.85 -34.20
N SER A 50 25.13 11.68 -35.51
CA SER A 50 23.86 11.13 -36.00
C SER A 50 23.61 9.65 -35.67
N GLN A 51 24.61 8.95 -35.13
CA GLN A 51 24.48 7.58 -34.63
C GLN A 51 23.98 7.52 -33.17
N ASP A 52 24.06 8.63 -32.43
CA ASP A 52 23.46 8.75 -31.11
C ASP A 52 21.96 9.04 -31.22
N ARG A 53 21.17 8.43 -30.33
CA ARG A 53 19.70 8.56 -30.38
C ARG A 53 19.15 8.94 -29.02
N TRP A 54 18.46 10.08 -28.99
CA TRP A 54 17.61 10.46 -27.87
C TRP A 54 16.40 9.54 -27.78
N ASN A 55 16.20 8.96 -26.61
CA ASN A 55 15.01 8.20 -26.28
C ASN A 55 14.24 8.93 -25.18
N LEU A 56 12.93 9.05 -25.37
CA LEU A 56 12.00 9.68 -24.44
C LEU A 56 11.00 8.61 -24.01
N THR A 57 10.81 8.44 -22.71
CA THR A 57 9.75 7.54 -22.23
C THR A 57 8.44 8.28 -22.09
N GLU A 58 7.35 7.53 -22.04
CA GLU A 58 6.05 8.08 -21.67
C GLU A 58 6.11 8.73 -20.29
N VAL A 59 5.35 9.81 -20.16
CA VAL A 59 5.19 10.54 -18.91
C VAL A 59 4.41 9.67 -17.94
N CYS A 60 5.03 9.33 -16.81
CA CYS A 60 4.34 8.61 -15.75
C CYS A 60 3.94 9.61 -14.66
N SER A 61 2.66 9.95 -14.61
CA SER A 61 2.08 10.68 -13.48
C SER A 61 1.55 9.70 -12.44
N ARG A 62 1.91 9.91 -11.18
CA ARG A 62 1.36 9.15 -10.06
C ARG A 62 0.80 10.13 -9.06
N THR A 63 -0.51 10.03 -8.82
CA THR A 63 -1.17 10.75 -7.74
C THR A 63 -0.97 9.96 -6.46
N TYR A 64 -0.32 10.60 -5.48
CA TYR A 64 -0.22 10.06 -4.14
C TYR A 64 -1.35 10.68 -3.33
N GLN A 65 -2.23 9.83 -2.85
CA GLN A 65 -3.15 10.19 -1.78
C GLN A 65 -2.39 10.05 -0.47
N GLU A 66 -2.67 10.92 0.49
CA GLU A 66 -2.27 10.62 1.85
C GLU A 66 -2.82 9.24 2.21
N PRO A 67 -2.08 8.42 2.98
CA PRO A 67 -2.73 7.31 3.65
C PRO A 67 -3.91 7.96 4.37
N SER A 68 -5.13 7.59 4.01
CA SER A 68 -6.25 7.95 4.86
C SER A 68 -5.85 7.39 6.22
N SER A 69 -5.54 8.25 7.19
CA SER A 69 -5.85 7.91 8.56
C SER A 69 -7.26 7.35 8.47
N GLU A 70 -7.45 6.09 8.86
CA GLU A 70 -8.81 5.66 9.17
C GLU A 70 -9.37 6.79 10.01
N ASP A 71 -10.38 7.46 9.47
CA ASP A 71 -11.01 8.58 10.13
C ASP A 71 -11.32 8.05 11.53
N ASP A 72 -10.79 8.68 12.59
CA ASP A 72 -11.18 8.32 13.96
C ASP A 72 -12.70 8.56 14.18
N ASN A 73 -13.42 9.04 13.14
CA ASN A 73 -14.86 8.94 12.96
C ASN A 73 -15.28 7.91 11.88
N ILE A 74 -14.78 6.68 11.93
CA ILE A 74 -15.64 5.55 11.58
C ILE A 74 -16.76 5.59 12.63
N VAL A 75 -17.82 6.35 12.32
CA VAL A 75 -19.14 5.99 12.79
C VAL A 75 -19.39 4.65 12.15
N VAL A 76 -18.95 3.61 12.84
CA VAL A 76 -19.26 2.22 12.58
C VAL A 76 -20.77 2.26 12.38
N LYS A 77 -21.27 1.99 11.17
CA LYS A 77 -22.72 1.97 10.98
C LYS A 77 -23.29 0.63 11.44
N ASP A 78 -22.46 -0.41 11.36
CA ASP A 78 -22.84 -1.82 11.50
C ASP A 78 -21.82 -2.60 12.34
N PHE A 79 -22.23 -3.74 12.89
CA PHE A 79 -21.30 -4.65 13.57
C PHE A 79 -20.26 -5.20 12.59
N ILE A 80 -18.98 -5.03 12.90
CA ILE A 80 -17.85 -5.53 12.09
C ILE A 80 -17.12 -6.62 12.89
N LEU A 81 -16.86 -7.76 12.26
CA LEU A 81 -16.01 -8.82 12.79
C LEU A 81 -14.73 -8.88 11.96
N ASP A 82 -13.58 -8.62 12.58
CA ASP A 82 -12.28 -8.66 11.92
C ASP A 82 -11.84 -10.11 11.70
N GLN A 83 -10.93 -10.32 10.74
CA GLN A 83 -10.30 -11.62 10.54
C GLN A 83 -9.55 -12.04 11.80
N ASN A 84 -9.73 -13.30 12.19
CA ASN A 84 -9.04 -13.83 13.35
C ASN A 84 -7.53 -13.94 13.07
N TYR A 85 -6.71 -13.36 13.94
CA TYR A 85 -5.26 -13.31 13.76
C TYR A 85 -4.51 -13.70 15.05
N PRO A 86 -3.44 -14.51 14.97
CA PRO A 86 -2.89 -15.15 13.77
C PRO A 86 -3.55 -16.50 13.42
N ASN A 87 -4.05 -16.65 12.19
CA ASN A 87 -4.58 -17.88 11.58
C ASN A 87 -3.93 -18.03 10.18
N PRO A 88 -3.37 -19.19 9.74
CA PRO A 88 -3.60 -20.58 10.16
C PRO A 88 -2.50 -21.27 11.00
N PHE A 89 -2.91 -22.21 11.87
CA PHE A 89 -2.14 -23.13 12.75
C PHE A 89 -1.57 -22.58 14.08
N ASN A 90 -2.13 -21.49 14.63
CA ASN A 90 -1.82 -21.11 16.02
C ASN A 90 -2.88 -21.64 17.01
N PRO A 91 -2.46 -22.23 18.15
CA PRO A 91 -3.38 -22.66 19.21
C PRO A 91 -4.09 -21.50 19.92
N SER A 92 -3.67 -20.26 19.66
CA SER A 92 -4.29 -19.02 20.15
C SER A 92 -4.43 -18.04 18.99
N THR A 93 -5.63 -17.49 18.81
CA THR A 93 -5.94 -16.44 17.85
C THR A 93 -6.74 -15.35 18.56
N MET A 94 -6.54 -14.10 18.14
CA MET A 94 -7.37 -12.98 18.57
C MET A 94 -8.54 -12.82 17.59
N ILE A 95 -9.72 -12.52 18.12
CA ILE A 95 -10.91 -12.18 17.35
C ILE A 95 -11.27 -10.77 17.78
N SER A 96 -11.14 -9.81 16.88
CA SER A 96 -11.52 -8.41 17.13
C SER A 96 -12.83 -8.11 16.46
N TRP A 97 -13.65 -7.28 17.10
CA TRP A 97 -14.90 -6.80 16.53
C TRP A 97 -15.15 -5.37 16.96
N ASN A 98 -16.05 -4.72 16.23
CA ASN A 98 -16.40 -3.33 16.46
C ASN A 98 -17.92 -3.17 16.50
N SER A 99 -18.39 -2.36 17.44
CA SER A 99 -19.81 -2.02 17.59
C SER A 99 -20.01 -0.52 17.56
N SER A 100 -20.97 -0.08 16.75
CA SER A 100 -21.39 1.31 16.61
C SER A 100 -22.05 1.91 17.84
N VAL A 101 -22.74 1.06 18.59
CA VAL A 101 -23.54 1.44 19.76
C VAL A 101 -23.24 0.51 20.91
N GLY A 102 -23.34 1.05 22.13
CA GLY A 102 -23.32 0.24 23.34
C GLY A 102 -24.53 -0.69 23.33
N SER A 103 -24.29 -1.99 23.44
CA SER A 103 -25.34 -3.00 23.35
C SER A 103 -24.92 -4.28 24.07
N HIS A 104 -25.89 -5.17 24.29
CA HIS A 104 -25.61 -6.54 24.72
C HIS A 104 -25.03 -7.31 23.52
N GLN A 105 -23.75 -7.68 23.61
CA GLN A 105 -23.00 -8.30 22.52
C GLN A 105 -22.76 -9.76 22.85
N THR A 106 -23.00 -10.64 21.87
CA THR A 106 -22.77 -12.09 22.01
C THR A 106 -21.85 -12.59 20.90
N LEU A 107 -20.70 -13.15 21.27
CA LEU A 107 -19.73 -13.74 20.35
C LEU A 107 -19.68 -15.25 20.55
N LYS A 108 -20.09 -16.01 19.52
CA LYS A 108 -20.20 -17.48 19.56
C LYS A 108 -19.34 -18.13 18.49
N ILE A 109 -18.71 -19.24 18.86
CA ILE A 109 -17.97 -20.12 17.94
C ILE A 109 -18.89 -21.28 17.56
N TYR A 110 -19.03 -21.52 16.26
CA TYR A 110 -19.74 -22.66 15.70
C TYR A 110 -18.77 -23.58 14.96
N ASP A 111 -19.06 -24.88 14.94
CA ASP A 111 -18.38 -25.81 14.06
C ASP A 111 -18.94 -25.76 12.63
N ALA A 112 -18.33 -26.50 11.70
CA ALA A 112 -18.76 -26.56 10.31
C ALA A 112 -20.17 -27.18 10.12
N ALA A 113 -20.70 -27.87 11.13
CA ALA A 113 -22.06 -28.41 11.15
C ALA A 113 -23.08 -27.43 11.76
N GLY A 114 -22.64 -26.24 12.18
CA GLY A 114 -23.47 -25.22 12.80
C GLY A 114 -23.77 -25.46 14.28
N LYS A 115 -23.06 -26.38 14.95
CA LYS A 115 -23.20 -26.59 16.39
C LYS A 115 -22.37 -25.57 17.16
N GLU A 116 -22.97 -24.94 18.17
CA GLU A 116 -22.25 -24.04 19.07
C GLU A 116 -21.19 -24.82 19.86
N VAL A 117 -19.93 -24.36 19.79
CA VAL A 117 -18.76 -24.93 20.47
C VAL A 117 -18.45 -24.15 21.74
N ALA A 118 -18.53 -22.81 21.67
CA ALA A 118 -18.25 -21.93 22.79
C ALA A 118 -18.92 -20.56 22.61
N THR A 119 -19.26 -19.92 23.73
CA THR A 119 -19.61 -18.50 23.78
C THR A 119 -18.46 -17.75 24.45
N LEU A 120 -17.85 -16.80 23.74
CA LEU A 120 -16.69 -16.01 24.20
C LEU A 120 -17.10 -14.72 24.90
N VAL A 121 -18.20 -14.12 24.46
CA VAL A 121 -18.75 -12.88 25.00
C VAL A 121 -20.27 -13.03 25.07
N ASP A 122 -20.86 -12.62 26.18
CA ASP A 122 -22.31 -12.53 26.38
C ASP A 122 -22.62 -11.49 27.45
N GLU A 123 -22.33 -10.23 27.14
CA GLU A 123 -22.50 -9.14 28.10
C GLU A 123 -22.70 -7.79 27.40
N TYR A 124 -23.11 -6.79 28.18
CA TYR A 124 -23.19 -5.43 27.69
C TYR A 124 -21.79 -4.83 27.51
N ARG A 125 -21.51 -4.32 26.31
CA ARG A 125 -20.26 -3.64 25.97
C ARG A 125 -20.56 -2.25 25.42
N SER A 126 -19.71 -1.28 25.76
CA SER A 126 -19.76 0.06 25.18
C SER A 126 -19.46 0.03 23.67
N ALA A 127 -19.82 1.11 22.97
CA ALA A 127 -19.45 1.30 21.57
C ALA A 127 -17.91 1.36 21.42
N GLY A 128 -17.42 0.94 20.26
CA GLY A 128 -16.00 0.97 19.91
C GLY A 128 -15.41 -0.41 19.61
N LYS A 129 -14.10 -0.39 19.37
CA LYS A 129 -13.29 -1.57 19.03
C LYS A 129 -12.88 -2.33 20.29
N LEU A 130 -13.02 -3.66 20.26
CA LEU A 130 -12.65 -4.58 21.34
C LEU A 130 -11.58 -5.59 20.89
#